data_AF-A0A0B7AMI6-F1
#
_entry.id   AF-A0A0B7AMI6-F1
#
_cell.length_a   1.000
_cell.length_b   1.000
_cell.length_c   1.000
_cell.angle_alpha   90.00
_cell.angle_beta   90.00
_cell.angle_gamma   90.00
#
_symmetry.space_group_name_H-M   'P 1'
#
loop_
_entity.id
_entity.type
_entity.pdbx_description
1 polymer ?
#
loop_
_entity_poly.entity_id
_entity_poly.type
_entity_poly.pdbx_seq_one_letter_code
_entity_poly.pdbx_strand_id
1 'polypeptide(L)' 'MNGIKEGWFSEFSELWPGQCMSLEVEKVLHTEKTNYQDILVFESKTYGNVLVLDGIIQCTEKDEFAYQEMLAHLPLY' A
#
# COMPACT_ATOMS: atom_id res chain seq x y z
N MET A 1 -6.17 -11.74 7.19
CA MET A 1 -6.29 -10.50 6.39
C MET A 1 -7.18 -10.77 5.20
N ASN A 2 -8.42 -10.28 5.22
CA ASN A 2 -9.31 -10.25 4.06
C ASN A 2 -9.42 -8.79 3.59
N GLY A 3 -8.27 -8.16 3.30
CA GLY A 3 -8.22 -6.78 2.80
C GLY A 3 -8.60 -6.68 1.33
N ILE A 4 -8.58 -7.80 0.61
CA ILE A 4 -8.99 -7.89 -0.80
C ILE A 4 -10.39 -8.49 -0.86
N LYS A 5 -11.32 -7.75 -1.45
CA LYS A 5 -12.69 -8.20 -1.72
C LYS A 5 -13.04 -7.91 -3.18
N GLU A 6 -13.59 -8.91 -3.86
CA GLU A 6 -14.03 -8.76 -5.26
C GLU A 6 -12.92 -8.22 -6.20
N GLY A 7 -11.65 -8.54 -5.93
CA GLY A 7 -10.50 -8.08 -6.71
C GLY A 7 -9.97 -6.69 -6.32
N TRP A 8 -10.55 -6.03 -5.33
CA TRP A 8 -10.11 -4.70 -4.86
C TRP A 8 -9.49 -4.79 -3.48
N PHE A 9 -8.33 -4.15 -3.31
CA PHE A 9 -7.77 -3.83 -2.00
C PHE A 9 -8.27 -2.45 -1.57
N SER A 10 -8.85 -2.35 -0.38
CA SER A 10 -9.33 -1.08 0.18
C SER A 10 -8.61 -0.78 1.49
N GLU A 11 -7.96 0.38 1.56
CA GLU A 11 -7.20 0.83 2.71
C GLU A 11 -8.12 1.51 3.75
N PHE A 12 -8.30 0.85 4.89
CA PHE A 12 -9.10 1.38 6.00
C PHE A 12 -8.22 1.66 7.22
N SER A 13 -8.46 2.78 7.89
CA SER A 13 -7.81 3.11 9.17
C SER A 13 -8.73 3.95 10.06
N GLU A 14 -8.56 3.77 11.37
CA GLU A 14 -9.21 4.62 12.38
C GLU A 14 -8.70 6.07 12.33
N LEU A 15 -7.54 6.31 11.71
CA LEU A 15 -6.96 7.64 11.54
C LEU A 15 -7.70 8.49 10.48
N TRP A 16 -8.45 7.88 9.56
CA TRP A 16 -9.26 8.57 8.54
C TRP A 16 -10.67 7.97 8.42
N PRO A 17 -11.53 8.14 9.45
CA PRO A 17 -12.85 7.55 9.45
C PRO A 17 -13.72 8.12 8.31
N GLY A 18 -14.48 7.25 7.64
CA GLY A 18 -15.45 7.64 6.61
C GLY A 18 -14.90 7.75 5.18
N GLN A 19 -13.61 7.46 4.97
CA GLN A 19 -12.98 7.41 3.65
C GLN A 19 -12.06 6.20 3.50
N CYS A 20 -11.78 5.79 2.26
CA CYS A 20 -10.75 4.80 1.94
C CYS A 20 -10.23 5.05 0.52
N MET A 21 -8.98 4.67 0.27
CA MET A 21 -8.44 4.51 -1.08
C MET A 21 -8.55 3.05 -1.49
N SER A 22 -8.95 2.77 -2.73
CA SER A 22 -9.03 1.40 -3.25
C SER A 22 -8.21 1.24 -4.52
N LEU A 23 -7.48 0.13 -4.61
CA LEU A 23 -6.69 -0.26 -5.77
C LEU A 23 -7.14 -1.64 -6.26
N GLU A 24 -7.39 -1.75 -7.55
CA GLU A 24 -7.72 -3.03 -8.19
C GLU A 24 -6.46 -3.91 -8.24
N VAL A 25 -6.59 -5.13 -7.74
CA VAL A 25 -5.52 -6.11 -7.62
C VAL A 25 -5.48 -6.97 -8.87
N GLU A 26 -4.34 -7.00 -9.56
CA GLU A 26 -4.07 -7.95 -10.63
C GLU A 26 -3.75 -9.32 -10.05
N LYS A 27 -2.76 -9.39 -9.14
CA LYS A 27 -2.37 -10.62 -8.46
C LYS A 27 -1.68 -10.34 -7.14
N VAL A 28 -1.87 -11.23 -6.17
CA VAL A 28 -1.12 -11.19 -4.91
C VAL A 28 0.25 -11.83 -5.12
N LEU A 29 1.31 -11.14 -4.67
CA LEU A 29 2.70 -11.57 -4.84
C LEU A 29 3.26 -12.19 -3.56
N HIS A 30 2.93 -11.63 -2.39
CA HIS A 30 3.41 -12.11 -1.10
C HIS A 30 2.40 -11.80 0.01
N THR A 31 2.26 -12.72 0.97
CA THR A 31 1.49 -12.49 2.20
C THR A 31 2.19 -13.17 3.36
N GLU A 32 2.46 -12.43 4.43
CA GLU A 32 3.16 -12.98 5.60
C GLU A 32 2.78 -12.21 6.86
N LYS A 33 2.64 -12.92 7.99
CA LYS A 33 2.60 -12.29 9.31
C LYS A 33 3.95 -12.50 9.97
N THR A 34 4.67 -11.41 10.22
CA THR A 34 5.94 -11.44 10.94
C THR A 34 5.73 -11.28 12.44
N ASN A 35 6.82 -11.30 13.22
CA ASN A 35 6.79 -10.97 14.64
C ASN A 35 6.40 -9.50 14.92
N TYR A 36 6.43 -8.65 13.91
CA TYR A 36 6.24 -7.20 14.06
C TYR A 36 4.94 -6.72 13.44
N GLN A 37 4.61 -7.24 12.26
CA GLN A 37 3.53 -6.71 11.42
C GLN A 37 3.10 -7.71 10.35
N ASP A 38 1.92 -7.45 9.81
CA ASP A 38 1.32 -8.10 8.68
C ASP A 38 1.83 -7.48 7.36
N ILE A 39 2.45 -8.29 6.50
CA ILE A 39 3.00 -7.89 5.20
C ILE A 39 2.12 -8.42 4.08
N LEU A 40 1.74 -7.53 3.16
CA LEU A 40 1.09 -7.85 1.90
C LEU A 40 1.81 -7.14 0.75
N VAL A 41 2.16 -7.90 -0.28
CA VAL A 41 2.65 -7.36 -1.56
C VAL A 41 1.74 -7.85 -2.66
N PHE A 42 1.25 -6.94 -3.49
CA PHE A 42 0.42 -7.27 -4.64
C PHE A 42 0.77 -6.42 -5.85
N GLU A 43 0.53 -6.95 -7.04
CA GLU A 43 0.54 -6.19 -8.28
C GLU A 43 -0.85 -5.58 -8.48
N SER A 44 -0.91 -4.26 -8.65
CA SER A 44 -2.13 -3.53 -8.96
C SER A 44 -2.30 -3.36 -10.48
N LYS A 45 -3.55 -3.20 -10.93
CA LYS A 45 -3.85 -2.97 -12.36
C LYS A 45 -3.22 -1.70 -12.93
N THR A 46 -3.01 -0.67 -12.11
CA THR A 46 -2.69 0.69 -12.60
C THR A 46 -1.61 1.44 -11.82
N TYR A 47 -1.09 0.87 -10.72
CA TYR A 47 -0.08 1.48 -9.84
C TYR A 47 1.20 0.63 -9.70
N GLY A 48 1.33 -0.45 -10.47
CA GLY A 48 2.46 -1.38 -10.37
C GLY A 48 2.40 -2.21 -9.09
N ASN A 49 3.55 -2.63 -8.58
CA ASN A 49 3.65 -3.34 -7.30
C ASN A 49 3.35 -2.40 -6.13
N VAL A 50 2.64 -2.93 -5.13
CA VAL A 50 2.17 -2.22 -3.95
C VAL A 50 2.64 -2.97 -2.70
N LEU A 51 3.29 -2.25 -1.79
CA LEU A 51 3.64 -2.73 -0.45
C LEU A 51 2.61 -2.24 0.56
N VAL A 52 2.05 -3.16 1.34
CA VAL A 52 1.10 -2.88 2.42
C VAL A 52 1.62 -3.49 3.71
N LEU A 53 1.62 -2.70 4.78
CA LEU A 53 1.98 -3.12 6.13
C LEU A 53 0.82 -2.84 7.09
N ASP A 54 0.40 -3.86 7.85
CA ASP A 54 -0.76 -3.81 8.76
C ASP A 54 -2.04 -3.25 8.12
N GLY A 55 -2.22 -3.49 6.82
CA GLY A 55 -3.37 -3.01 6.04
C GLY A 55 -3.25 -1.58 5.49
N ILE A 56 -2.10 -0.92 5.69
CA ILE A 56 -1.81 0.45 5.23
C ILE A 56 -0.79 0.42 4.08
N ILE A 57 -1.10 1.09 2.98
CA ILE A 57 -0.22 1.24 1.81
C ILE A 57 1.01 2.05 2.21
N GLN A 58 2.19 1.49 1.99
CA GLN A 58 3.46 2.15 2.29
C GLN A 58 4.06 2.83 1.06
N CYS A 59 3.99 2.16 -0.08
CA CYS A 59 4.42 2.72 -1.36
C CYS A 59 3.78 1.97 -2.54
N THR A 60 3.71 2.66 -3.68
CA THR A 60 3.42 2.07 -4.98
C THR A 60 4.50 2.49 -5.97
N GLU A 61 4.85 1.63 -6.92
CA GLU A 61 5.86 1.95 -7.94
C GLU A 61 5.51 3.21 -8.75
N LYS A 62 4.21 3.51 -8.91
CA LYS A 62 3.76 4.63 -9.72
C LYS A 62 3.97 6.01 -9.09
N ASP A 63 3.91 6.12 -7.76
CA ASP A 63 3.88 7.42 -7.06
C ASP A 63 4.91 7.57 -5.94
N GLU A 64 5.68 6.53 -5.63
CA GLU A 64 6.67 6.56 -4.54
C GLU A 64 7.70 7.69 -4.67
N PHE A 65 8.03 8.10 -5.90
CA PHE A 65 8.98 9.18 -6.19
C PHE A 65 8.56 10.48 -5.50
N ALA A 66 7.27 10.79 -5.47
CA ALA A 66 6.77 12.04 -4.88
C ALA A 66 7.02 12.09 -3.37
N TYR A 67 6.92 10.95 -2.67
CA TYR A 67 7.23 10.86 -1.26
C TYR A 67 8.74 10.78 -1.01
N GLN A 68 9.42 9.86 -1.69
CA GLN A 68 10.84 9.56 -1.44
C GLN A 68 11.74 10.74 -1.78
N GLU A 69 11.55 11.37 -2.94
CA GLU A 69 12.36 12.51 -3.37
C GLU A 69 12.10 13.73 -2.46
N MET A 70 10.84 14.01 -2.11
CA MET A 70 10.54 15.15 -1.23
C MET A 70 11.07 14.94 0.18
N LEU A 71 10.95 13.72 0.74
CA LEU A 71 11.49 13.39 2.05
C LEU A 71 13.03 13.50 2.08
N ALA A 72 13.70 13.04 1.01
CA ALA A 72 15.15 13.03 0.92
C ALA A 72 15.73 14.42 0.60
N HIS A 73 15.14 15.14 -0.36
CA HIS A 73 15.75 16.35 -0.92
C HIS A 73 15.39 17.63 -0.16
N LEU A 74 14.19 17.76 0.42
CA LEU A 74 13.84 18.94 1.23
C LEU A 74 14.80 19.24 2.39
N PRO A 75 15.34 18.25 3.15
CA PRO A 75 16.31 18.56 4.21
C PRO A 75 17.75 18.74 3.70
N LEU A 76 18.04 18.36 2.44
CA LEU A 76 19.38 18.46 1.86
C LEU A 76 19.66 19.82 1.20
N TYR A 77 18.61 20.54 0.79
CA TYR A 77 18.67 21.82 0.07
C TYR A 77 17.89 22.91 0.79
#